data_AF-A0A846YEB9-F1
#
_entry.id   AF-A0A846YEB9-F1
#
_cell.length_a   1.000
_cell.length_b   1.000
_cell.length_c   1.000
_cell.angle_alpha   90.00
_cell.angle_beta   90.00
_cell.angle_gamma   90.00
#
_symmetry.space_group_name_H-M   'P 1'
#
loop_
_entity.id
_entity.type
_entity.pdbx_description
1 polymer ?
#
loop_
_entity_poly.entity_id
_entity_poly.type
_entity_poly.pdbx_seq_one_letter_code
_entity_poly.pdbx_strand_id
1 'polypeptide(L)' 'MGKVKAKEVSSLKPKKKCCRRKTRCVKCPVVIMRMKRLEATGATGKELKKGLKKARAA' A
#
# COMPACT_ATOMS: atom_id res chain seq x y z
N MET A 1 6.58 14.34 -2.47
CA MET A 1 5.98 12.99 -2.57
C MET A 1 5.90 12.59 -4.04
N GLY A 2 7.01 12.08 -4.61
CA GLY A 2 7.07 11.64 -6.01
C GLY A 2 6.00 10.58 -6.30
N LYS A 3 5.34 10.69 -7.45
CA LYS A 3 4.11 10.01 -7.89
C LYS A 3 4.16 8.48 -7.75
N VAL A 4 4.03 7.93 -6.54
CA VAL A 4 3.68 6.52 -6.39
C VAL A 4 2.19 6.43 -6.67
N LYS A 5 1.81 5.96 -7.87
CA LYS A 5 0.39 5.73 -8.15
C LYS A 5 -0.03 4.59 -7.22
N ALA A 6 -1.18 4.75 -6.57
CA ALA A 6 -1.66 3.75 -5.62
C ALA A 6 -1.84 2.37 -6.28
N LYS A 7 -2.13 2.35 -7.59
CA LYS A 7 -2.15 1.17 -8.48
C LYS A 7 -0.79 0.46 -8.65
N GLU A 8 0.32 1.17 -8.48
CA GLU A 8 1.65 0.59 -8.63
C GLU A 8 2.09 -0.07 -7.31
N VAL A 9 1.49 0.29 -6.18
CA VAL A 9 1.90 -0.21 -4.85
C VAL A 9 1.65 -1.71 -4.69
N SER A 10 0.58 -2.24 -5.27
CA SER A 10 0.28 -3.68 -5.29
C SER A 10 1.28 -4.49 -6.10
N SER A 11 1.83 -3.88 -7.14
CA SER A 11 2.79 -4.48 -8.08
C SER A 11 4.23 -4.37 -7.59
N LEU A 12 4.49 -3.58 -6.53
CA LEU A 12 5.81 -3.51 -5.92
C LEU A 12 6.16 -4.82 -5.21
N LYS A 13 7.43 -5.20 -5.30
CA LYS A 13 7.95 -6.33 -4.52
C LYS A 13 7.98 -5.97 -3.03
N PRO A 14 7.32 -6.75 -2.17
CA PRO A 14 7.34 -6.52 -0.73
C PRO A 14 8.74 -6.70 -0.16
N LYS A 15 9.06 -5.91 0.88
CA LYS A 15 10.26 -6.16 1.69
C LYS A 15 10.16 -7.51 2.41
N LYS A 16 11.32 -8.13 2.64
CA LYS A 16 11.45 -9.41 3.38
C LYS A 16 10.87 -9.33 4.80
N LYS A 17 10.97 -8.18 5.47
CA LYS A 17 10.40 -7.94 6.81
C LYS A 17 9.69 -6.58 6.88
N CYS A 18 8.68 -6.48 7.74
CA CYS A 18 8.02 -5.22 8.08
C CYS A 18 9.03 -4.27 8.76
N CYS A 19 9.05 -3.00 8.35
CA CYS A 19 9.97 -2.02 8.90
C CYS A 19 9.66 -1.58 10.33
N ARG A 20 8.49 -1.95 10.90
CA ARG A 20 8.01 -1.61 12.26
C ARG A 20 8.10 -0.13 12.67
N ARG A 21 8.28 0.77 11.70
CA ARG A 21 8.28 2.24 11.91
C ARG A 21 6.88 2.72 12.24
N LYS A 22 6.77 3.82 13.00
CA LYS A 22 5.50 4.50 13.34
C LYS A 22 4.63 4.76 12.11
N THR A 23 5.24 5.07 10.96
CA THR A 23 4.57 5.08 9.66
C THR A 23 5.12 3.97 8.77
N ARG A 24 4.26 3.08 8.28
CA ARG A 24 4.70 1.97 7.43
C ARG A 24 5.18 2.50 6.08
N CYS A 25 6.26 1.89 5.57
CA CYS A 25 6.77 2.19 4.24
C CYS A 25 5.85 1.61 3.15
N VAL A 26 5.90 2.20 1.95
CA VAL A 26 5.09 1.77 0.81
C VAL A 26 5.36 0.31 0.42
N LYS A 27 6.63 -0.13 0.52
CA LYS A 27 7.04 -1.52 0.23
C LYS A 27 6.83 -2.48 1.41
N CYS A 28 6.12 -2.08 2.46
CA CYS A 28 5.89 -2.94 3.61
C CYS A 28 5.01 -4.13 3.18
N PRO A 29 5.36 -5.38 3.55
CA PRO A 29 4.57 -6.56 3.18
C PRO A 29 3.10 -6.41 3.57
N VAL A 30 2.80 -5.77 4.71
CA VAL A 30 1.41 -5.52 5.14
C VAL A 30 0.71 -4.48 4.27
N VAL A 31 1.42 -3.43 3.84
CA VAL A 31 0.85 -2.40 2.95
C VAL A 31 0.54 -3.01 1.59
N ILE A 32 1.47 -3.77 1.01
CA ILE A 32 1.26 -4.42 -0.29
C ILE A 32 0.13 -5.45 -0.22
N MET A 33 0.06 -6.27 0.83
CA MET A 33 -1.07 -7.20 1.01
C MET A 33 -2.42 -6.47 1.06
N ARG A 34 -2.51 -5.36 1.81
CA ARG A 34 -3.76 -4.59 1.91
C ARG A 34 -4.11 -3.92 0.58
N MET A 35 -3.12 -3.40 -0.14
CA MET A 35 -3.35 -2.81 -1.46
C MET A 35 -3.79 -3.85 -2.48
N LYS A 36 -3.21 -5.05 -2.48
CA LYS A 36 -3.67 -6.18 -3.32
C LYS A 36 -5.11 -6.59 -3.04
N ARG A 37 -5.51 -6.62 -1.76
CA ARG A 37 -6.91 -6.89 -1.40
C ARG A 37 -7.86 -5.81 -1.92
N LEU A 38 -7.48 -4.54 -1.80
CA LEU A 38 -8.28 -3.43 -2.31
C LEU A 38 -8.43 -3.47 -3.85
N GLU A 39 -7.36 -3.84 -4.55
CA GLU A 39 -7.44 -4.04 -5.99
C GLU A 39 -8.31 -5.24 -6.37
N ALA A 40 -8.23 -6.34 -5.62
CA ALA A 40 -9.09 -7.50 -5.82
C ALA A 40 -10.58 -7.17 -5.57
N THR A 41 -10.88 -6.21 -4.68
CA THR A 41 -12.25 -5.70 -4.48
C THR A 41 -12.69 -4.67 -5.52
N GLY A 42 -11.88 -4.40 -6.56
CA GLY A 42 -12.22 -3.44 -7.62
C GLY A 42 -12.06 -1.98 -7.21
N ALA A 43 -11.33 -1.67 -6.13
CA ALA A 43 -11.20 -0.31 -5.65
C ALA A 43 -10.47 0.57 -6.68
N THR A 44 -11.03 1.75 -6.98
CA THR A 44 -10.48 2.62 -8.03
C THR A 44 -9.86 3.90 -7.47
N GLY A 45 -8.83 4.41 -8.14
CA GLY A 45 -8.24 5.75 -7.98
C GLY A 45 -8.26 6.39 -6.57
N LYS A 46 -9.38 7.03 -6.22
CA LYS A 46 -9.60 7.70 -4.92
C LYS A 46 -9.57 6.72 -3.74
N GLU A 47 -10.15 5.55 -3.89
CA GLU A 47 -10.21 4.51 -2.86
C GLU A 47 -8.84 3.90 -2.61
N LEU A 48 -8.06 3.63 -3.66
CA LEU A 48 -6.68 3.16 -3.51
C LEU A 48 -5.81 4.18 -2.78
N LYS A 49 -6.00 5.49 -3.01
CA LYS A 49 -5.30 6.54 -2.25
C LYS A 49 -5.70 6.55 -0.78
N LYS A 50 -7.00 6.42 -0.47
CA LYS A 50 -7.50 6.31 0.91
C LYS A 50 -6.97 5.04 1.59
N GLY A 51 -7.00 3.92 0.88
CA GLY A 51 -6.49 2.63 1.31
C GLY A 51 -4.99 2.66 1.60
N LEU A 52 -4.19 3.30 0.74
CA LEU A 52 -2.76 3.47 0.97
C LEU A 52 -2.47 4.29 2.24
N LYS A 53 -3.22 5.36 2.48
CA LYS A 53 -3.10 6.15 3.72
C LYS A 53 -3.44 5.30 4.94
N LYS A 54 -4.58 4.59 4.92
CA LYS A 54 -4.99 3.67 6.00
C LYS A 54 -3.98 2.54 6.24
N ALA A 55 -3.43 1.98 5.17
CA ALA A 55 -2.44 0.89 5.26
C ALA A 55 -1.12 1.37 5.86
N ARG A 56 -0.73 2.64 5.62
CA ARG A 56 0.50 3.23 6.13
C ARG A 56 0.41 3.73 7.58
N ALA A 57 -0.77 4.14 8.01
CA ALA A 57 -1.05 4.62 9.37
C ALA A 57 -1.28 3.50 10.41
N ALA A 58 -1.36 2.26 9.95
CA ALA A 58 -1.62 1.09 10.80
C ALA A 58 -0.37 0.44 11.36
#